data_AF-A0A8J7C136-F1
#
_entry.id   AF-A0A8J7C136-F1
#
_cell.length_a   1.000
_cell.length_b   1.000
_cell.length_c   1.000
_cell.angle_alpha   90.00
_cell.angle_beta   90.00
_cell.angle_gamma   90.00
#
_symmetry.space_group_name_H-M   'P 1'
#
loop_
_entity.id
_entity.type
_entity.pdbx_description
1 polymer ?
#
loop_
_entity_poly.entity_id
_entity_poly.type
_entity_poly.pdbx_seq_one_letter_code
_entity_poly.pdbx_strand_id
1 'polypeptide(L)'
;MSNRSYVSARRAGWIRRLTITSLALTLVALLLGLQFVYRTSGGTLFLFSTVAPILVIAAIVIFLWTVIFEFRQAHKLFLVERYPPGETIFRQGDPGDCAYFIRKGKVAVVDEETNSTVRTLAAGEYFGEIALITKQPRTATICTLSSVEVAVLGRENFLNMMQLLPAAEEEILHTLQTRVAEDDNRQEEERS
;
A
#
# COMPACT_ATOMS: atom_id res chain seq x y z
N MET A 1 26.07 21.82 28.29
CA MET A 1 25.55 20.90 29.34
C MET A 1 24.04 20.93 29.32
N SER A 2 23.40 19.81 29.63
CA SER A 2 21.94 19.60 29.78
C SER A 2 21.13 19.36 28.50
N ASN A 3 20.72 18.10 28.28
CA ASN A 3 19.34 17.64 28.01
C ASN A 3 19.26 16.21 27.42
N ARG A 4 20.36 15.44 27.37
CA ARG A 4 20.34 14.02 26.92
C ARG A 4 20.19 13.01 28.05
N SER A 5 20.55 13.38 29.29
CA SER A 5 20.61 12.45 30.44
C SER A 5 19.28 12.27 31.18
N TYR A 6 18.23 13.03 30.86
CA TYR A 6 16.93 12.93 31.54
C TYR A 6 15.96 11.92 30.89
N VAL A 7 16.12 11.63 29.60
CA VAL A 7 15.18 10.76 28.85
C VAL A 7 15.46 9.27 29.04
N SER A 8 16.72 8.88 29.27
CA SER A 8 17.10 7.47 29.48
C SER A 8 16.61 6.91 30.83
N ALA A 9 16.57 7.74 31.88
CA ALA A 9 16.17 7.32 33.22
C ALA A 9 14.65 7.01 33.34
N ARG A 10 13.77 7.76 32.64
CA ARG A 10 12.33 7.48 32.67
C ARG A 10 11.93 6.27 31.81
N ARG A 11 12.62 6.01 30.69
CA ARG A 11 12.36 4.83 29.84
C ARG A 11 12.72 3.51 30.54
N ALA A 12 13.81 3.49 31.31
CA ALA A 12 14.24 2.29 32.04
C ALA A 12 13.21 1.83 33.09
N GLY A 13 12.58 2.77 33.81
CA GLY A 13 11.55 2.45 34.80
C GLY A 13 10.25 1.90 34.20
N TRP A 14 9.88 2.37 33.00
CA TRP A 14 8.66 1.93 32.32
C TRP A 14 8.81 0.52 31.74
N ILE A 15 9.97 0.22 31.15
CA ILE A 15 10.29 -1.13 30.62
C ILE A 15 10.32 -2.15 31.76
N ARG A 16 10.92 -1.82 32.91
CA ARG A 16 10.96 -2.72 34.07
C ARG A 16 9.58 -2.99 34.66
N ARG A 17 8.65 -2.02 34.59
CA ARG A 17 7.25 -2.24 35.01
C ARG A 17 6.53 -3.17 34.04
N LEU A 18 6.73 -2.99 32.73
CA LEU A 18 6.14 -3.87 31.70
C LEU A 18 6.62 -5.32 31.80
N THR A 19 7.91 -5.54 32.04
CA THR A 19 8.45 -6.90 32.17
C THR A 19 7.94 -7.59 33.44
N ILE A 20 7.82 -6.84 34.55
CA ILE A 20 7.23 -7.36 35.80
C ILE A 20 5.75 -7.68 35.61
N THR A 21 4.97 -6.82 34.94
CA THR A 21 3.54 -7.10 34.69
C THR A 21 3.34 -8.30 33.77
N SER A 22 4.18 -8.45 32.73
CA SER A 22 4.18 -9.62 31.85
C SER A 22 4.49 -10.90 32.63
N LEU A 23 5.54 -10.89 33.45
CA LEU A 23 5.92 -12.05 34.26
C LEU A 23 4.83 -12.42 35.27
N ALA A 24 4.21 -11.42 35.91
CA ALA A 24 3.09 -11.63 36.82
C ALA A 24 1.87 -12.24 36.09
N LEU A 25 1.53 -11.74 34.89
CA LEU A 25 0.45 -12.29 34.09
C LEU A 25 0.71 -13.76 33.70
N THR A 26 1.94 -14.06 33.29
CA THR A 26 2.36 -15.43 32.94
C THR A 26 2.27 -16.37 34.14
N LEU A 27 2.69 -15.92 35.33
CA LEU A 27 2.56 -16.69 36.57
C LEU A 27 1.10 -16.93 36.95
N VAL A 28 0.23 -15.93 36.78
CA VAL A 28 -1.21 -16.06 37.01
C VAL A 28 -1.83 -17.06 36.03
N ALA A 29 -1.50 -16.98 34.75
CA ALA A 29 -1.97 -17.92 33.74
C ALA A 29 -1.49 -19.35 34.03
N LEU A 30 -0.22 -19.52 34.44
CA LEU A 30 0.34 -20.80 34.85
C LEU A 30 -0.39 -21.37 36.08
N LEU A 31 -0.63 -20.55 37.11
CA LEU A 31 -1.34 -20.95 38.31
C LEU A 31 -2.80 -21.30 38.04
N LEU A 32 -3.48 -20.56 37.16
CA LEU A 32 -4.82 -20.87 36.70
C LEU A 32 -4.84 -22.19 35.91
N GLY A 33 -3.85 -22.44 35.05
CA GLY A 33 -3.67 -23.71 34.36
C GLY A 33 -3.39 -24.87 35.34
N LEU A 34 -2.57 -24.63 36.37
CA LEU A 34 -2.26 -25.64 37.39
C LEU A 34 -3.47 -25.93 38.29
N GLN A 35 -4.22 -24.91 38.69
CA GLN A 35 -5.49 -25.03 39.42
C GLN A 35 -6.54 -25.75 38.57
N PHE A 36 -6.56 -25.47 37.26
CA PHE A 36 -7.40 -26.19 36.31
C PHE A 36 -7.04 -27.69 36.30
N VAL A 37 -5.75 -28.04 36.13
CA VAL A 37 -5.25 -29.42 36.16
C VAL A 37 -5.55 -30.11 37.50
N TYR A 38 -5.43 -29.40 38.62
CA TYR A 38 -5.65 -29.97 39.95
C TYR A 38 -7.14 -30.18 40.26
N ARG A 39 -8.03 -29.40 39.65
CA ARG A 39 -9.48 -29.44 39.88
C ARG A 39 -10.26 -30.17 38.78
N THR A 40 -9.60 -30.54 37.67
CA THR A 40 -10.24 -31.21 36.53
C THR A 40 -10.77 -32.59 36.91
N SER A 41 -12.09 -32.70 37.05
CA SER A 41 -12.82 -33.96 36.93
C SER A 41 -13.03 -34.26 35.43
N GLY A 42 -13.18 -35.55 35.06
CA GLY A 42 -13.19 -36.00 33.66
C GLY A 42 -14.13 -35.23 32.71
N GLY A 43 -15.24 -34.68 33.22
CA GLY A 43 -16.17 -33.85 32.43
C GLY A 43 -15.59 -32.52 31.93
N THR A 44 -14.68 -31.90 32.70
CA THR A 44 -14.02 -30.64 32.28
C THR A 44 -12.93 -30.84 31.24
N LEU A 45 -12.27 -32.00 31.24
CA LEU A 45 -11.32 -32.41 30.18
C LEU A 45 -12.05 -32.63 28.84
N PHE A 46 -13.23 -33.26 28.88
CA PHE A 46 -14.06 -33.45 27.69
C PHE A 46 -14.53 -32.12 27.10
N LEU A 47 -14.96 -31.18 27.96
CA LEU A 47 -15.38 -29.85 27.54
C LEU A 47 -14.24 -29.08 26.86
N PHE A 48 -13.03 -29.11 27.42
CA PHE A 48 -11.88 -28.43 26.82
C PHE A 48 -11.41 -29.09 25.53
N SER A 49 -11.33 -30.42 25.50
CA SER A 49 -10.85 -31.16 24.32
C SER A 49 -11.76 -31.03 23.10
N THR A 50 -13.06 -30.79 23.29
CA THR A 50 -14.03 -30.71 22.19
C THR A 50 -14.38 -29.27 21.85
N VAL A 51 -14.61 -28.42 22.86
CA VAL A 51 -15.07 -27.04 22.65
C VAL A 51 -13.93 -26.09 22.31
N ALA A 52 -12.75 -26.25 22.91
CA ALA A 52 -11.64 -25.31 22.66
C ALA A 52 -11.15 -25.34 21.21
N PRO A 53 -10.97 -26.50 20.54
CA PRO A 53 -10.60 -26.53 19.12
C PRO A 53 -11.65 -25.88 18.23
N ILE A 54 -12.94 -26.07 18.52
CA ILE A 54 -14.05 -25.46 17.76
C ILE A 54 -13.99 -23.94 17.88
N LEU A 55 -13.74 -23.41 19.07
CA LEU A 55 -13.60 -21.96 19.29
C LEU A 55 -12.36 -21.39 18.60
N VAL A 56 -11.24 -22.11 18.61
CA VAL A 56 -10.01 -21.69 17.92
C VAL A 56 -10.23 -21.69 16.40
N ILE A 57 -10.85 -22.74 15.85
CA ILE A 57 -11.18 -22.80 14.42
C ILE A 57 -12.16 -21.68 14.07
N ALA A 58 -13.19 -21.45 14.87
CA ALA A 58 -14.13 -20.35 14.65
C ALA A 58 -13.42 -18.98 14.68
N ALA A 59 -12.49 -18.76 15.62
CA ALA A 59 -11.71 -17.54 15.69
C ALA A 59 -10.80 -17.37 14.46
N ILE A 60 -10.14 -18.44 14.01
CA ILE A 60 -9.33 -18.43 12.78
C ILE A 60 -10.21 -18.15 11.56
N VAL A 61 -11.39 -18.74 11.46
CA VAL A 61 -12.34 -18.51 10.36
C VAL A 61 -12.85 -17.07 10.38
N ILE A 62 -13.21 -16.53 11.54
CA ILE A 62 -13.64 -15.13 11.69
C ILE A 62 -12.50 -14.19 11.35
N PHE A 63 -11.27 -14.49 11.78
CA PHE A 63 -10.10 -13.69 11.47
C PHE A 63 -9.77 -13.72 9.98
N LEU A 64 -9.74 -14.91 9.37
CA LEU A 64 -9.58 -15.08 7.92
C LEU A 64 -10.69 -14.35 7.16
N TRP A 65 -11.94 -14.45 7.61
CA TRP A 65 -13.06 -13.72 7.02
C TRP A 65 -12.85 -12.21 7.12
N THR A 66 -12.41 -11.71 8.28
CA THR A 66 -12.17 -10.28 8.50
C THR A 66 -11.03 -9.78 7.61
N VAL A 67 -9.92 -10.52 7.52
CA VAL A 67 -8.79 -10.21 6.64
C VAL A 67 -9.21 -10.22 5.17
N ILE A 68 -9.95 -11.24 4.74
CA ILE A 68 -10.45 -11.34 3.36
C ILE A 68 -11.46 -10.23 3.07
N PHE A 69 -12.32 -9.87 4.03
CA PHE A 69 -13.32 -8.82 3.87
C PHE A 69 -12.71 -7.42 3.80
N GLU A 70 -11.67 -7.13 4.60
CA GLU A 70 -10.88 -5.89 4.44
C GLU A 70 -10.20 -5.84 3.07
N PHE A 71 -9.58 -6.94 2.64
CA PHE A 71 -9.00 -7.03 1.29
C PHE A 71 -10.06 -6.84 0.20
N ARG A 72 -11.29 -7.33 0.39
CA ARG A 72 -12.37 -7.12 -0.57
C ARG A 72 -12.94 -5.70 -0.57
N GLN A 73 -12.88 -4.97 0.55
CA GLN A 73 -13.22 -3.54 0.54
C GLN A 73 -12.21 -2.68 -0.24
N ALA A 74 -10.99 -3.18 -0.44
CA ALA A 74 -10.00 -2.57 -1.33
C ALA A 74 -10.47 -2.49 -2.81
N HIS A 75 -11.52 -3.22 -3.21
CA HIS A 75 -12.11 -3.05 -4.55
C HIS A 75 -12.81 -1.70 -4.77
N LYS A 76 -13.01 -0.88 -3.72
CA LYS A 76 -13.46 0.51 -3.87
C LYS A 76 -12.33 1.50 -4.15
N LEU A 77 -11.07 1.06 -4.16
CA LEU A 77 -9.92 1.95 -4.35
C LEU A 77 -9.71 2.34 -5.82
N PHE A 78 -10.15 1.49 -6.75
CA PHE A 78 -9.97 1.69 -8.18
C PHE A 78 -11.30 2.09 -8.84
N LEU A 79 -11.46 3.37 -9.18
CA LEU A 79 -12.54 3.81 -10.05
C LEU A 79 -12.22 3.38 -11.47
N VAL A 80 -13.19 2.81 -12.20
CA VAL A 80 -12.98 2.46 -13.61
C VAL A 80 -13.50 3.59 -14.49
N GLU A 81 -12.63 4.14 -15.31
CA GLU A 81 -12.97 5.18 -16.28
C GLU A 81 -12.74 4.69 -17.71
N ARG A 82 -13.51 5.25 -18.64
CA ARG A 82 -13.50 4.86 -20.05
C ARG A 82 -13.42 6.10 -20.90
N TYR A 83 -12.48 6.07 -21.84
CA TYR A 83 -12.19 7.18 -22.74
C TYR A 83 -12.33 6.70 -24.20
N PRO A 84 -13.05 7.45 -25.05
CA PRO A 84 -13.08 7.18 -26.49
C PRO A 84 -11.73 7.51 -27.14
N PRO A 85 -11.44 7.01 -28.36
CA PRO A 85 -10.22 7.35 -29.09
C PRO A 85 -10.09 8.86 -29.36
N GLY A 86 -8.87 9.39 -29.25
CA GLY A 86 -8.56 10.79 -29.53
C GLY A 86 -8.82 11.75 -28.37
N GLU A 87 -9.30 11.25 -27.24
CA GLU A 87 -9.54 12.07 -26.03
C GLU A 87 -8.26 12.28 -25.23
N THR A 88 -8.10 13.50 -24.70
CA THR A 88 -7.02 13.87 -23.76
C THR A 88 -7.48 13.59 -22.33
N ILE A 89 -6.75 12.73 -21.61
CA ILE A 89 -7.07 12.35 -20.23
C ILE A 89 -6.65 13.47 -19.26
N PHE A 90 -5.44 14.01 -19.44
CA PHE A 90 -4.95 15.21 -18.75
C PHE A 90 -3.83 15.85 -19.56
N ARG A 91 -3.50 17.10 -19.23
CA ARG A 91 -2.43 17.86 -19.87
C ARG A 91 -1.20 18.01 -18.99
N GLN A 92 -0.06 18.25 -19.63
CA GLN A 92 1.17 18.69 -18.98
C GLN A 92 0.90 19.99 -18.20
N GLY A 93 1.45 20.07 -16.99
CA GLY A 93 1.22 21.19 -16.08
C GLY A 93 -0.05 21.07 -15.21
N ASP A 94 -0.98 20.14 -15.50
CA ASP A 94 -2.14 19.93 -14.64
C ASP A 94 -1.71 19.41 -13.25
N PRO A 95 -2.46 19.72 -12.17
CA PRO A 95 -2.24 19.07 -10.88
C PRO A 95 -2.56 17.57 -10.96
N GLY A 96 -1.70 16.73 -10.36
CA GLY A 96 -1.89 15.28 -10.31
C GLY A 96 -2.17 14.76 -8.90
N ASP A 97 -3.35 14.17 -8.71
CA ASP A 97 -3.80 13.57 -7.44
C ASP A 97 -4.12 12.06 -7.55
N CYS A 98 -4.06 11.51 -8.75
CA CYS A 98 -4.27 10.10 -9.05
C CYS A 98 -3.29 9.54 -10.09
N ALA A 99 -3.14 8.22 -10.12
CA ALA A 99 -2.46 7.45 -11.15
C ALA A 99 -3.45 6.54 -11.87
N TYR A 100 -3.11 6.15 -13.10
CA TYR A 100 -3.97 5.40 -13.99
C TYR A 100 -3.29 4.11 -14.43
N PHE A 101 -4.01 3.00 -14.36
CA PHE A 101 -3.57 1.68 -14.82
C PHE A 101 -4.38 1.25 -16.04
N ILE A 102 -3.73 0.98 -17.16
CA ILE A 102 -4.40 0.67 -18.42
C ILE A 102 -4.87 -0.78 -18.39
N ARG A 103 -6.20 -0.97 -18.38
CA ARG A 103 -6.83 -2.30 -18.47
C ARG A 103 -7.03 -2.72 -19.92
N LYS A 104 -7.34 -1.75 -20.79
CA LYS A 104 -7.55 -1.98 -22.22
C LYS A 104 -7.23 -0.71 -23.01
N GLY A 105 -6.77 -0.88 -24.25
CA GLY A 105 -6.49 0.22 -25.16
C GLY A 105 -5.02 0.66 -25.15
N LYS A 106 -4.77 1.81 -25.77
CA LYS A 106 -3.45 2.43 -25.91
C LYS A 106 -3.56 3.94 -25.77
N VAL A 107 -2.55 4.55 -25.15
CA VAL A 107 -2.41 6.00 -24.98
C VAL A 107 -1.04 6.46 -25.48
N ALA A 108 -0.96 7.68 -25.98
CA ALA A 108 0.26 8.40 -26.28
C ALA A 108 0.59 9.35 -25.12
N VAL A 109 1.86 9.33 -24.72
CA VAL A 109 2.49 10.34 -23.87
C VAL A 109 3.06 11.39 -24.80
N VAL A 110 2.52 12.60 -24.72
CA VAL A 110 2.86 13.74 -25.57
C VAL A 110 3.49 14.80 -24.70
N ASP A 111 4.66 15.28 -25.11
CA ASP A 111 5.27 16.46 -24.52
C ASP A 111 4.78 17.70 -25.28
N GLU A 112 4.17 18.64 -24.56
CA GLU A 112 3.60 19.85 -25.16
C GLU A 112 4.66 20.88 -25.56
N GLU A 113 5.87 20.82 -24.98
CA GLU A 113 6.95 21.74 -25.32
C GLU A 113 7.54 21.41 -26.70
N THR A 114 7.77 20.11 -26.96
CA THR A 114 8.24 19.60 -28.26
C THR A 114 7.11 19.28 -29.24
N ASN A 115 5.85 19.30 -28.77
CA ASN A 115 4.65 18.85 -29.50
C ASN A 115 4.85 17.46 -30.15
N SER A 116 5.54 16.56 -29.45
CA SER A 116 5.97 15.27 -29.97
C SER A 116 5.49 14.11 -29.09
N THR A 117 5.23 12.95 -29.70
CA THR A 117 4.90 11.74 -28.94
C THR A 117 6.17 11.11 -28.39
N VAL A 118 6.32 11.17 -27.07
CA VAL A 118 7.46 10.65 -26.33
C VAL A 118 7.41 9.13 -26.26
N ARG A 119 6.23 8.58 -25.94
CA ARG A 119 6.04 7.15 -25.71
C ARG A 119 4.59 6.74 -25.97
N THR A 120 4.36 5.49 -26.34
CA THR A 120 3.02 4.89 -26.35
C THR A 120 2.93 3.83 -25.26
N LEU A 121 1.85 3.87 -24.47
CA LEU A 121 1.56 2.90 -23.41
C LEU A 121 0.34 2.05 -23.78
N ALA A 122 0.33 0.78 -23.36
CA ALA A 122 -0.71 -0.19 -23.63
C ALA A 122 -1.22 -0.89 -22.36
N ALA A 123 -2.17 -1.81 -22.53
CA ALA A 123 -2.73 -2.59 -21.42
C ALA A 123 -1.64 -3.31 -20.60
N GLY A 124 -1.73 -3.21 -19.28
CA GLY A 124 -0.71 -3.68 -18.33
C GLY A 124 0.24 -2.58 -17.85
N GLU A 125 0.34 -1.46 -18.57
CA GLU A 125 1.16 -0.31 -18.17
C GLU A 125 0.35 0.74 -17.40
N TYR A 126 1.05 1.69 -16.79
CA TYR A 126 0.47 2.77 -15.98
C TYR A 126 1.13 4.12 -16.27
N PHE A 127 0.41 5.19 -15.93
CA PHE A 127 0.84 6.57 -16.10
C PHE A 127 0.31 7.50 -15.00
N GLY A 128 0.92 8.67 -14.89
CA GLY A 128 0.55 9.69 -13.90
C GLY A 128 1.18 9.48 -12.52
N GLU A 129 2.05 8.50 -12.37
CA GLU A 129 2.76 8.19 -11.12
C GLU A 129 3.78 9.26 -10.72
N ILE A 130 4.41 9.91 -11.70
CA ILE A 130 5.48 10.90 -11.46
C ILE A 130 4.96 12.04 -10.58
N ALA A 131 3.84 12.65 -10.95
CA ALA A 131 3.20 13.74 -10.20
C ALA A 131 2.82 13.36 -8.76
N LEU A 132 2.53 12.07 -8.51
CA LEU A 132 2.24 11.60 -7.16
C LEU A 132 3.47 11.55 -6.28
N ILE A 133 4.60 11.11 -6.86
CA ILE A 133 5.84 10.80 -6.15
C ILE A 133 6.70 12.05 -5.99
N THR A 134 6.89 12.81 -7.07
CA THR A 134 7.69 14.04 -7.07
C THR A 134 6.94 15.23 -6.46
N LYS A 135 5.61 15.11 -6.32
CA LYS A 135 4.70 16.21 -5.91
C LYS A 135 4.76 17.42 -6.84
N GLN A 136 5.18 17.23 -8.09
CA GLN A 136 5.15 18.22 -9.14
C GLN A 136 3.89 18.06 -10.01
N PRO A 137 3.54 19.06 -10.84
CA PRO A 137 2.49 18.93 -11.86
C PRO A 137 2.74 17.76 -12.84
N ARG A 138 1.74 17.41 -13.65
CA ARG A 138 1.88 16.40 -14.72
C ARG A 138 3.04 16.80 -15.65
N THR A 139 3.95 15.88 -15.91
CA THR A 139 5.15 16.12 -16.73
C THR A 139 4.90 15.98 -18.24
N ALA A 140 3.79 15.37 -18.63
CA ALA A 140 3.42 15.17 -20.03
C ALA A 140 1.88 15.11 -20.18
N THR A 141 1.40 15.32 -21.40
CA THR A 141 -0.01 15.17 -21.80
C THR A 141 -0.30 13.72 -22.18
N ILE A 142 -1.47 13.21 -21.80
CA ILE A 142 -1.90 11.85 -22.15
C ILE A 142 -3.10 11.91 -23.10
N CYS A 143 -2.92 11.34 -24.29
CA CYS A 143 -3.97 11.26 -25.31
C CYS A 143 -4.27 9.81 -25.66
N THR A 144 -5.54 9.46 -25.80
CA THR A 144 -5.94 8.10 -26.18
C THR A 144 -5.75 7.85 -27.68
N LEU A 145 -5.14 6.72 -28.02
CA LEU A 145 -4.97 6.28 -29.42
C LEU A 145 -6.08 5.31 -29.87
N SER A 146 -6.85 4.79 -28.92
CA SER A 146 -7.93 3.82 -29.11
C SER A 146 -8.94 3.98 -27.97
N SER A 147 -10.02 3.18 -27.96
CA SER A 147 -10.91 3.13 -26.80
C SER A 147 -10.16 2.54 -25.62
N VAL A 148 -10.04 3.34 -24.56
CA VAL A 148 -9.22 3.04 -23.38
C VAL A 148 -10.11 2.83 -22.16
N GLU A 149 -9.78 1.81 -21.38
CA GLU A 149 -10.35 1.56 -20.06
C GLU A 149 -9.21 1.58 -19.04
N VAL A 150 -9.33 2.44 -18.03
CA VAL A 150 -8.32 2.60 -16.97
C VAL A 150 -8.92 2.33 -15.60
N ALA A 151 -8.08 1.82 -14.70
CA ALA A 151 -8.35 1.84 -13.27
C ALA A 151 -7.61 3.04 -12.66
N VAL A 152 -8.35 3.92 -12.00
CA VAL A 152 -7.86 5.15 -11.37
C VAL A 152 -7.61 4.90 -9.90
N LEU A 153 -6.39 5.19 -9.44
CA LEU A 153 -5.99 5.05 -8.04
C LEU A 153 -5.57 6.41 -7.49
N GLY A 154 -6.29 6.89 -6.47
CA GLY A 154 -5.95 8.14 -5.78
C GLY A 154 -4.61 8.06 -5.03
N ARG A 155 -3.99 9.23 -4.78
CA ARG A 155 -2.66 9.36 -4.15
C ARG A 155 -2.48 8.53 -2.89
N GLU A 156 -3.39 8.63 -1.92
CA GLU A 156 -3.27 7.91 -0.65
C GLU A 156 -3.23 6.40 -0.86
N ASN A 157 -4.10 5.90 -1.75
CA ASN A 157 -4.18 4.47 -2.06
C ASN A 157 -2.96 3.99 -2.83
N PHE A 158 -2.44 4.81 -3.74
CA PHE A 158 -1.20 4.51 -4.46
C PHE A 158 0.00 4.43 -3.51
N LEU A 159 0.15 5.38 -2.59
CA LEU A 159 1.22 5.38 -1.59
C LEU A 159 1.09 4.20 -0.61
N ASN A 160 -0.13 3.87 -0.18
CA ASN A 160 -0.38 2.70 0.66
C ASN A 160 -0.05 1.39 -0.07
N MET A 161 -0.37 1.30 -1.37
CA MET A 161 -0.03 0.15 -2.21
C MET A 161 1.49 -0.04 -2.30
N MET A 162 2.26 1.04 -2.48
CA MET A 162 3.72 0.98 -2.50
C MET A 162 4.29 0.44 -1.17
N GLN A 163 3.74 0.87 -0.03
CA GLN A 163 4.19 0.39 1.29
C GLN A 163 3.85 -1.08 1.56
N LEU A 164 2.72 -1.56 1.04
CA LEU A 164 2.24 -2.93 1.26
C LEU A 164 2.88 -3.96 0.33
N LEU A 165 3.38 -3.52 -0.83
CA LEU A 165 3.96 -4.37 -1.85
C LEU A 165 5.39 -3.90 -2.19
N PRO A 166 6.40 -4.28 -1.38
CA PRO A 166 7.80 -3.84 -1.59
C PRO A 166 8.35 -4.20 -2.97
N ALA A 167 7.88 -5.31 -3.56
CA ALA A 167 8.24 -5.70 -4.91
C ALA A 167 7.71 -4.74 -5.98
N ALA A 168 6.51 -4.17 -5.78
CA ALA A 168 5.93 -3.18 -6.69
C ALA A 168 6.64 -1.83 -6.54
N GLU A 169 7.08 -1.48 -5.33
CA GLU A 169 7.87 -0.27 -5.09
C GLU A 169 9.18 -0.29 -5.87
N GLU A 170 9.93 -1.40 -5.84
CA GLU A 170 11.20 -1.53 -6.55
C GLU A 170 11.02 -1.40 -8.08
N GLU A 171 10.00 -2.05 -8.64
CA GLU A 171 9.68 -1.98 -10.07
C GLU A 171 9.26 -0.56 -10.51
N ILE A 172 8.44 0.10 -9.70
CA ILE A 172 7.98 1.47 -9.96
C ILE A 172 9.15 2.45 -9.86
N LEU A 173 9.99 2.34 -8.83
CA LEU A 173 11.17 3.20 -8.65
C LEU A 173 12.18 3.04 -9.79
N HIS A 174 12.44 1.82 -10.25
CA HIS A 174 13.32 1.59 -11.40
C HIS A 174 12.76 2.24 -12.68
N THR A 175 11.46 2.09 -12.91
CA THR A 175 10.77 2.71 -14.04
C THR A 175 10.82 4.24 -13.97
N LEU A 176 10.67 4.81 -12.77
CA LEU A 176 10.78 6.25 -12.53
C LEU A 176 12.17 6.78 -12.81
N GLN A 177 13.22 6.10 -12.36
CA GLN A 177 14.59 6.52 -12.62
C GLN A 177 14.87 6.62 -14.12
N THR A 178 14.32 5.67 -14.89
CA THR A 178 14.45 5.70 -16.35
C THR A 178 13.66 6.86 -16.96
N ARG A 179 12.41 7.08 -16.51
CA ARG A 179 11.56 8.16 -17.04
C ARG A 179 12.07 9.56 -16.66
N VAL A 180 12.57 9.74 -15.45
CA VAL A 180 13.17 11.01 -14.99
C VAL A 180 14.49 11.28 -15.72
N ALA A 181 15.34 10.27 -15.89
CA ALA A 181 16.57 10.43 -16.66
C ALA A 181 16.29 10.75 -18.15
N GLU A 182 15.23 10.17 -18.72
CA GLU A 182 14.77 10.51 -20.07
C GLU A 182 14.26 11.95 -20.17
N ASP A 183 13.58 12.48 -19.14
CA ASP A 183 13.13 13.87 -19.11
C ASP A 183 14.30 14.84 -18.85
N ASP A 184 15.23 14.51 -17.94
CA ASP A 184 16.43 15.32 -17.64
C ASP A 184 17.35 15.44 -18.87
N ASN A 185 17.62 14.33 -19.58
CA ASN A 185 18.45 14.35 -20.78
C ASN A 185 17.84 15.23 -21.89
N ARG A 186 16.51 15.25 -22.04
CA ARG A 186 15.85 16.11 -23.03
C ARG A 186 16.00 17.59 -22.69
N GLN A 187 15.82 17.96 -21.42
CA GLN A 187 16.02 19.33 -20.97
C GLN A 187 17.47 19.82 -21.20
N GLU A 188 18.44 18.91 -21.20
CA GLU A 188 19.85 19.21 -21.42
C GLU A 188 20.22 19.31 -22.91
N GLU A 189 19.60 18.48 -23.75
CA GLU A 189 19.69 18.56 -25.22
C GLU A 189 19.09 19.87 -25.76
N GLU A 190 18.00 20.37 -25.18
CA GLU A 190 17.36 21.62 -25.60
C GLU A 190 18.09 22.89 -25.15
N ARG A 191 18.97 22.79 -24.15
CA ARG A 191 19.81 23.90 -23.65
C ARG A 191 21.15 24.04 -24.38
N SER A 192 21.50 23.08 -25.24
CA SER A 192 22.80 22.99 -25.93
C SER A 192 22.71 23.50 -27.37
#